data_AF-A0A212KT05-F1
#
_entry.id   AF-A0A212KT05-F1
#
_cell.length_a   1.000
_cell.length_b   1.000
_cell.length_c   1.000
_cell.angle_alpha   90.00
_cell.angle_beta   90.00
_cell.angle_gamma   90.00
#
_symmetry.space_group_name_H-M   'P 1'
#
loop_
_entity.id
_entity.type
_entity.pdbx_description
1 polymer ?
#
loop_
_entity_poly.entity_id
_entity_poly.type
_entity_poly.pdbx_seq_one_letter_code
_entity_poly.pdbx_strand_id
1 'polypeptide(L)'
;MDISAIQTVVLHLLRVAEGASVDGVALEERLRACMRYLQEQIVRAGQVEVQTDTVKLLHAASSWLSGVANNEDLIDRINAAARERFTIDELVPKAQVVVMQECIETAAWVQVRESGAPEGILLSLGAKGIPSAREERVLTAWLRELDHYGSQVTIGLFHQGLRGLSVQAEACRRSTENRFDVWELEWQLACRECHLFEKKDPLHQEWVASCVAKGRVCMDARTIVIGDKVEDLGVEAYRIVGEEGQCVLFGCNASELTLRYRNAKEQAWGIPCDSGLEIRSDGYVGVMSRPTRWLHDVKWETRSVDLTAPDLILVEPLCCMLKWFVTQQAAPKHVRLDDLYYEARGDLCTLRPYRKDWLDWVMLETFVRKVVKGNKHVYRHMMTQSGLVEHPASKFLQWAVRETIKAGHNRIDYRVAAADRRIGDGKIVRLAESWAEETINRLNEIDTERAMSLVDLYPPHYWS
;
A
#
# COMPACT_ATOMS: atom_id res chain seq x y z
N MET A 1 -27.85 -28.53 7.17
CA MET A 1 -26.53 -28.28 7.78
C MET A 1 -25.61 -29.36 7.24
N ASP A 2 -24.53 -29.00 6.54
CA ASP A 2 -23.64 -30.01 5.93
C ASP A 2 -22.70 -30.57 7.00
N ILE A 3 -23.08 -31.73 7.54
CA ILE A 3 -22.35 -32.45 8.59
C ILE A 3 -20.91 -32.78 8.14
N SER A 4 -20.68 -32.91 6.82
CA SER A 4 -19.36 -33.15 6.23
C SER A 4 -18.39 -31.99 6.47
N ALA A 5 -18.87 -30.75 6.38
CA ALA A 5 -18.06 -29.56 6.61
C ALA A 5 -17.64 -29.45 8.09
N ILE A 6 -18.55 -29.79 9.02
CA ILE A 6 -18.29 -29.82 10.46
C ILE A 6 -17.30 -30.93 10.81
N GLN A 7 -17.47 -32.13 10.24
CA GLN A 7 -16.54 -33.26 10.42
C GLN A 7 -15.14 -32.93 9.88
N THR A 8 -15.06 -32.23 8.74
CA THR A 8 -13.79 -31.82 8.14
C THR A 8 -13.06 -30.80 9.02
N VAL A 9 -13.78 -29.81 9.56
CA VAL A 9 -13.21 -28.82 10.49
C VAL A 9 -12.75 -29.47 11.79
N VAL A 10 -13.54 -30.40 12.35
CA VAL A 10 -13.17 -31.13 13.58
C VAL A 10 -11.95 -32.03 13.36
N LEU A 11 -11.88 -32.74 12.23
CA LEU A 11 -10.71 -33.55 11.87
C LEU A 11 -9.45 -32.70 11.63
N HIS A 12 -9.62 -31.50 11.08
CA HIS A 12 -8.50 -30.57 10.88
C HIS A 12 -7.98 -30.02 12.22
N LEU A 13 -8.88 -29.64 13.13
CA LEU A 13 -8.53 -29.17 14.47
C LEU A 13 -7.85 -30.27 15.31
N LEU A 14 -8.28 -31.53 15.19
CA LEU A 14 -7.65 -32.67 15.85
C LEU A 14 -6.24 -32.96 15.30
N ARG A 15 -6.03 -32.87 13.98
CA ARG A 15 -4.71 -33.04 13.36
C ARG A 15 -3.72 -31.92 13.72
N VAL A 16 -4.21 -30.68 13.87
CA VAL A 16 -3.41 -29.55 14.33
C VAL A 16 -3.03 -29.72 15.82
N ALA A 17 -3.91 -30.32 16.62
CA ALA A 17 -3.62 -30.63 18.03
C ALA A 17 -2.60 -31.77 18.21
N GLU A 18 -2.56 -32.75 17.31
CA GLU A 18 -1.57 -33.85 17.34
C GLU A 18 -0.12 -33.38 17.07
N GLY A 19 0.07 -32.18 16.50
CA GLY A 19 1.39 -31.63 16.17
C GLY A 19 1.96 -30.60 17.17
N ALA A 20 1.15 -30.11 18.11
CA ALA A 20 1.55 -29.01 19.01
C ALA A 20 2.11 -29.54 20.34
N SER A 21 3.43 -29.59 20.50
CA SER A 21 4.06 -29.85 21.80
C SER A 21 4.24 -28.55 22.60
N VAL A 22 3.74 -28.58 23.84
CA VAL A 22 4.00 -27.66 24.97
C VAL A 22 3.13 -26.39 25.01
N ASP A 23 2.37 -26.27 26.11
CA ASP A 23 1.45 -25.20 26.56
C ASP A 23 0.02 -25.12 25.98
N GLY A 24 -0.60 -26.28 25.76
CA GLY A 24 -1.97 -26.44 25.23
C GLY A 24 -3.15 -26.35 26.21
N VAL A 25 -2.97 -26.03 27.50
CA VAL A 25 -4.05 -26.20 28.52
C VAL A 25 -5.25 -25.26 28.31
N ALA A 26 -5.04 -24.04 27.83
CA ALA A 26 -6.12 -23.04 27.64
C ALA A 26 -6.86 -23.17 26.30
N LEU A 27 -6.16 -23.62 25.24
CA LEU A 27 -6.75 -23.88 23.92
C LEU A 27 -7.63 -25.14 23.98
N GLU A 28 -7.21 -26.12 24.77
CA GLU A 28 -7.92 -27.37 24.99
C GLU A 28 -9.24 -27.18 25.75
N GLU A 29 -9.28 -26.32 26.78
CA GLU A 29 -10.50 -25.98 27.52
C GLU A 29 -11.58 -25.32 26.64
N ARG A 30 -11.16 -24.51 25.68
CA ARG A 30 -12.04 -23.78 24.77
C ARG A 30 -12.61 -24.69 23.67
N LEU A 31 -11.80 -25.62 23.16
CA LEU A 31 -12.25 -26.66 22.23
C LEU A 31 -13.29 -27.60 22.89
N ARG A 32 -13.16 -27.90 24.19
CA ARG A 32 -14.14 -28.70 24.97
C ARG A 32 -15.51 -28.01 25.13
N ALA A 33 -15.54 -26.68 25.24
CA ALA A 33 -16.79 -25.93 25.34
C ALA A 33 -17.52 -25.88 24.00
N CYS A 34 -16.77 -25.66 22.90
CA CYS A 34 -17.30 -25.71 21.53
C CYS A 34 -17.85 -27.10 21.18
N MET A 35 -17.15 -28.16 21.57
CA MET A 35 -17.58 -29.53 21.34
C MET A 35 -18.83 -29.91 22.15
N ARG A 36 -18.92 -29.54 23.43
CA ARG A 36 -20.14 -29.76 24.24
C ARG A 36 -21.35 -29.05 23.66
N TYR A 37 -21.16 -27.80 23.22
CA TYR A 37 -22.22 -27.04 22.60
C TYR A 37 -22.67 -27.67 21.27
N LEU A 38 -21.74 -28.10 20.41
CA LEU A 38 -22.06 -28.82 19.17
C LEU A 38 -22.80 -30.14 19.45
N GLN A 39 -22.39 -30.90 20.48
CA GLN A 39 -23.09 -32.11 20.90
C GLN A 39 -24.51 -31.83 21.39
N GLU A 40 -24.71 -30.78 22.21
CA GLU A 40 -26.05 -30.38 22.67
C GLU A 40 -26.93 -29.92 21.51
N GLN A 41 -26.38 -29.20 20.53
CA GLN A 41 -27.12 -28.81 19.32
C GLN A 41 -27.45 -30.01 18.43
N ILE A 42 -26.55 -30.99 18.28
CA ILE A 42 -26.80 -32.25 17.54
C ILE A 42 -27.88 -33.10 18.24
N VAL A 43 -27.86 -33.16 19.57
CA VAL A 43 -28.87 -33.88 20.37
C VAL A 43 -30.23 -33.16 20.33
N ARG A 44 -30.25 -31.82 20.39
CA ARG A 44 -31.47 -31.00 20.27
C ARG A 44 -32.06 -30.98 18.86
N ALA A 45 -31.24 -31.13 17.82
CA ALA A 45 -31.67 -31.16 16.43
C ALA A 45 -32.41 -32.47 16.04
N GLY A 46 -32.46 -33.47 16.92
CA GLY A 46 -33.28 -34.67 16.76
C GLY A 46 -32.64 -35.74 15.86
N GLN A 47 -32.43 -36.91 16.46
CA GLN A 47 -32.12 -38.22 15.86
C GLN A 47 -31.53 -38.22 14.44
N VAL A 48 -30.23 -37.98 14.35
CA VAL A 48 -29.41 -38.61 13.31
C VAL A 48 -28.61 -39.70 14.02
N GLU A 49 -28.65 -40.93 13.51
CA GLU A 49 -27.83 -42.05 14.01
C GLU A 49 -26.35 -41.65 13.93
N VAL A 50 -25.83 -41.12 15.04
CA VAL A 50 -24.40 -40.88 15.21
C VAL A 50 -23.76 -42.25 15.42
N GLN A 51 -22.89 -42.64 14.47
CA GLN A 51 -22.22 -43.93 14.49
C GLN A 51 -21.52 -44.20 15.83
N THR A 52 -21.59 -45.45 16.27
CA THR A 52 -21.23 -45.95 17.61
C THR A 52 -19.78 -45.65 18.01
N ASP A 53 -18.92 -45.33 17.05
CA ASP A 53 -17.50 -44.98 17.28
C ASP A 53 -17.32 -43.52 17.75
N THR A 54 -18.19 -42.60 17.33
CA THR A 54 -18.21 -41.21 17.79
C THR A 54 -18.62 -41.12 19.26
N VAL A 55 -19.58 -41.94 19.71
CA VAL A 55 -20.02 -42.00 21.11
C VAL A 55 -18.91 -42.56 22.02
N LYS A 56 -18.15 -43.55 21.56
CA LYS A 56 -17.01 -44.12 22.32
C LYS A 56 -15.86 -43.12 22.47
N LEU A 57 -15.56 -42.34 21.42
CA LEU A 57 -14.56 -41.26 21.46
C LEU A 57 -14.97 -40.11 22.39
N LEU A 58 -16.26 -39.75 22.39
CA LEU A 58 -16.82 -38.73 23.28
C LEU A 58 -16.83 -39.17 24.75
N HIS A 59 -17.05 -40.45 25.02
CA HIS A 59 -17.03 -41.01 26.38
C HIS A 59 -15.60 -41.12 26.95
N ALA A 60 -14.63 -41.48 26.12
CA ALA A 60 -13.21 -41.51 26.49
C ALA A 60 -12.68 -40.10 26.80
N ALA A 61 -13.09 -39.10 26.00
CA ALA A 61 -12.75 -37.70 26.22
C ALA A 61 -13.38 -37.18 27.52
N SER A 62 -14.67 -37.41 27.76
CA SER A 62 -15.41 -36.92 28.94
C SER A 62 -14.82 -37.35 30.30
N SER A 63 -14.19 -38.52 30.37
CA SER A 63 -13.59 -39.04 31.62
C SER A 63 -12.31 -38.30 32.02
N TRP A 64 -11.69 -37.53 31.12
CA TRP A 64 -10.49 -36.75 31.38
C TRP A 64 -10.80 -35.31 31.85
N LEU A 65 -12.05 -34.86 31.73
CA LEU A 65 -12.46 -33.44 31.76
C LEU A 65 -13.00 -32.89 33.10
N SER A 66 -13.05 -33.67 34.16
CA SER A 66 -13.71 -33.27 35.41
C SER A 66 -12.89 -32.35 36.35
N GLY A 67 -11.80 -31.76 35.86
CA GLY A 67 -10.93 -30.88 36.64
C GLY A 67 -10.84 -29.46 36.07
N VAL A 68 -11.31 -28.47 36.84
CA VAL A 68 -10.93 -27.05 36.85
C VAL A 68 -11.70 -26.10 35.88
N ALA A 69 -12.19 -24.98 36.44
CA ALA A 69 -13.04 -23.95 35.83
C ALA A 69 -12.60 -22.54 36.31
N ASN A 70 -12.71 -21.49 35.46
CA ASN A 70 -13.09 -20.08 35.78
C ASN A 70 -12.53 -19.03 34.77
N ASN A 71 -13.40 -18.35 33.98
CA ASN A 71 -13.11 -17.06 33.32
C ASN A 71 -14.40 -16.25 33.07
N GLU A 72 -14.57 -15.11 33.74
CA GLU A 72 -15.82 -14.33 33.85
C GLU A 72 -16.07 -13.33 32.71
N ASP A 73 -15.03 -12.89 31.99
CA ASP A 73 -15.15 -11.78 31.01
C ASP A 73 -15.79 -12.22 29.68
N LEU A 74 -15.60 -13.50 29.31
CA LEU A 74 -16.25 -14.12 28.16
C LEU A 74 -17.78 -14.29 28.39
N ILE A 75 -18.18 -14.53 29.64
CA ILE A 75 -19.57 -14.64 30.04
C ILE A 75 -20.26 -13.28 29.84
N ASP A 76 -19.58 -12.17 30.12
CA ASP A 76 -20.12 -10.82 29.96
C ASP A 76 -20.29 -10.40 28.50
N ARG A 77 -19.41 -10.81 27.58
CA ARG A 77 -19.55 -10.53 26.14
C ARG A 77 -20.69 -11.34 25.49
N ILE A 78 -20.87 -12.60 25.90
CA ILE A 78 -22.01 -13.43 25.50
C ILE A 78 -23.32 -12.84 26.02
N ASN A 79 -23.32 -12.37 27.28
CA ASN A 79 -24.47 -11.69 27.87
C ASN A 79 -24.78 -10.33 27.22
N ALA A 80 -23.76 -9.60 26.74
CA ALA A 80 -23.94 -8.36 26.00
C ALA A 80 -24.57 -8.60 24.62
N ALA A 81 -24.14 -9.65 23.91
CA ALA A 81 -24.76 -10.08 22.65
C ALA A 81 -26.22 -10.55 22.83
N ALA A 82 -26.54 -11.16 23.98
CA ALA A 82 -27.88 -11.60 24.34
C ALA A 82 -28.84 -10.45 24.77
N ARG A 83 -28.35 -9.22 24.99
CA ARG A 83 -29.18 -8.06 25.38
C ARG A 83 -29.81 -7.31 24.21
N GLU A 84 -29.33 -7.53 22.99
CA GLU A 84 -30.08 -7.16 21.79
C GLU A 84 -31.21 -8.19 21.60
N ARG A 85 -32.46 -7.74 21.35
CA ARG A 85 -33.63 -8.63 21.22
C ARG A 85 -33.50 -9.51 19.98
N PHE A 86 -32.75 -10.58 20.11
CA PHE A 86 -32.70 -11.71 19.19
C PHE A 86 -33.36 -12.90 19.87
N THR A 87 -34.03 -13.74 19.09
CA THR A 87 -34.44 -15.05 19.56
C THR A 87 -33.21 -15.95 19.77
N ILE A 88 -33.28 -16.92 20.68
CA ILE A 88 -32.17 -17.87 20.93
C ILE A 88 -31.74 -18.56 19.62
N ASP A 89 -32.68 -18.79 18.71
CA ASP A 89 -32.46 -19.39 17.38
C ASP A 89 -31.69 -18.46 16.41
N GLU A 90 -31.67 -17.14 16.65
CA GLU A 90 -30.87 -16.16 15.90
C GLU A 90 -29.50 -15.91 16.53
N LEU A 91 -29.38 -16.11 17.85
CA LEU A 91 -28.13 -15.95 18.61
C LEU A 91 -27.17 -17.14 18.42
N VAL A 92 -27.70 -18.35 18.36
CA VAL A 92 -26.93 -19.60 18.23
C VAL A 92 -26.05 -19.61 16.96
N PRO A 93 -26.58 -19.33 15.75
CA PRO A 93 -25.75 -19.27 14.54
C PRO A 93 -24.72 -18.13 14.58
N LYS A 94 -25.07 -16.97 15.13
CA LYS A 94 -24.16 -15.82 15.24
C LYS A 94 -23.01 -16.11 16.20
N ALA A 95 -23.29 -16.72 17.35
CA ALA A 95 -22.28 -17.12 18.33
C ALA A 95 -21.37 -18.23 17.77
N GLN A 96 -21.91 -19.20 17.03
CA GLN A 96 -21.12 -20.22 16.34
C GLN A 96 -20.16 -19.61 15.31
N VAL A 97 -20.64 -18.63 14.53
CA VAL A 97 -19.80 -17.92 13.55
C VAL A 97 -18.67 -17.16 14.25
N VAL A 98 -18.95 -16.45 15.34
CA VAL A 98 -17.93 -15.71 16.11
C VAL A 98 -16.87 -16.65 16.69
N VAL A 99 -17.28 -17.75 17.31
CA VAL A 99 -16.37 -18.72 17.91
C VAL A 99 -15.54 -19.45 16.85
N MET A 100 -16.15 -19.86 15.73
CA MET A 100 -15.42 -20.44 14.61
C MET A 100 -14.39 -19.46 14.02
N GLN A 101 -14.77 -18.19 13.89
CA GLN A 101 -13.87 -17.14 13.41
C GLN A 101 -12.66 -16.98 14.35
N GLU A 102 -12.86 -16.92 15.67
CA GLU A 102 -11.77 -16.85 16.65
C GLU A 102 -10.86 -18.09 16.60
N CYS A 103 -11.40 -19.30 16.41
CA CYS A 103 -10.61 -20.52 16.24
C CYS A 103 -9.78 -20.51 14.95
N ILE A 104 -10.35 -20.04 13.84
CA ILE A 104 -9.65 -19.90 12.56
C ILE A 104 -8.52 -18.88 12.68
N GLU A 105 -8.78 -17.72 13.28
CA GLU A 105 -7.79 -16.66 13.49
C GLU A 105 -6.65 -17.11 14.40
N THR A 106 -6.96 -17.89 15.44
CA THR A 106 -5.94 -18.48 16.33
C THR A 106 -5.10 -19.53 15.61
N ALA A 107 -5.71 -20.39 14.79
CA ALA A 107 -4.97 -21.40 14.00
C ALA A 107 -4.09 -20.76 12.91
N ALA A 108 -4.59 -19.70 12.25
CA ALA A 108 -3.81 -18.93 11.29
C ALA A 108 -2.62 -18.22 11.96
N TRP A 109 -2.81 -17.68 13.17
CA TRP A 109 -1.71 -17.11 13.95
C TRP A 109 -0.63 -18.13 14.29
N VAL A 110 -0.99 -19.38 14.61
CA VAL A 110 0.00 -20.46 14.85
C VAL A 110 0.89 -20.66 13.62
N GLN A 111 0.32 -20.66 12.42
CA GLN A 111 1.10 -20.77 11.18
C GLN A 111 2.01 -19.54 10.92
N VAL A 112 1.52 -18.33 11.19
CA VAL A 112 2.34 -17.10 11.11
C VAL A 112 3.45 -17.12 12.17
N ARG A 113 3.18 -17.65 13.36
CA ARG A 113 4.16 -17.79 14.45
C ARG A 113 5.23 -18.83 14.13
N GLU A 114 4.85 -19.96 13.51
CA GLU A 114 5.78 -20.97 13.01
C GLU A 114 6.73 -20.42 11.93
N SER A 115 6.38 -19.30 11.29
CA SER A 115 7.25 -18.56 10.38
C SER A 115 8.30 -17.69 11.10
N GLY A 116 8.44 -17.78 12.42
CA GLY A 116 9.41 -17.01 13.21
C GLY A 116 8.93 -15.60 13.59
N ALA A 117 7.62 -15.33 13.59
CA ALA A 117 7.09 -14.00 13.85
C ALA A 117 7.49 -13.43 15.23
N PRO A 118 8.01 -12.19 15.29
CA PRO A 118 8.44 -11.59 16.55
C PRO A 118 7.24 -11.01 17.31
N GLU A 119 6.43 -11.88 17.90
CA GLU A 119 5.14 -11.57 18.54
C GLU A 119 5.17 -10.33 19.46
N GLY A 120 6.13 -10.25 20.38
CA GLY A 120 6.27 -9.10 21.28
C GLY A 120 6.51 -7.77 20.56
N ILE A 121 7.18 -7.81 19.40
CA ILE A 121 7.42 -6.64 18.54
C ILE A 121 6.13 -6.26 17.81
N LEU A 122 5.39 -7.23 17.29
CA LEU A 122 4.11 -6.99 16.60
C LEU A 122 3.06 -6.41 17.55
N LEU A 123 3.00 -6.92 18.79
CA LEU A 123 2.16 -6.35 19.85
C LEU A 123 2.55 -4.92 20.20
N SER A 124 3.86 -4.63 20.27
CA SER A 124 4.38 -3.28 20.51
C SER A 124 4.05 -2.32 19.35
N LEU A 125 4.19 -2.78 18.11
CA LEU A 125 3.88 -2.00 16.90
C LEU A 125 2.39 -1.63 16.83
N GLY A 126 1.49 -2.60 17.02
CA GLY A 126 0.05 -2.35 17.03
C GLY A 126 -0.43 -1.48 18.21
N ALA A 127 0.42 -1.23 19.22
CA ALA A 127 0.09 -0.41 20.38
C ALA A 127 0.77 0.97 20.37
N LYS A 128 2.00 1.09 19.88
CA LYS A 128 2.84 2.30 19.98
C LYS A 128 3.31 2.86 18.64
N GLY A 129 3.23 2.08 17.55
CA GLY A 129 3.66 2.48 16.21
C GLY A 129 5.18 2.70 16.01
N ILE A 130 5.99 2.78 17.07
CA ILE A 130 7.42 3.11 17.01
C ILE A 130 8.26 1.98 17.63
N PRO A 131 8.96 1.18 16.80
CA PRO A 131 9.92 0.20 17.30
C PRO A 131 11.27 0.84 17.63
N SER A 132 12.00 0.26 18.57
CA SER A 132 13.41 0.55 18.83
C SER A 132 14.30 0.08 17.67
N ALA A 133 15.54 0.60 17.57
CA ALA A 133 16.50 0.18 16.55
C ALA A 133 16.89 -1.31 16.61
N ARG A 134 16.68 -1.99 17.74
CA ARG A 134 16.84 -3.44 17.85
C ARG A 134 15.61 -4.15 17.28
N GLU A 135 14.43 -3.69 17.63
CA GLU A 135 13.17 -4.27 17.15
C GLU A 135 13.02 -4.10 15.63
N GLU A 136 13.39 -2.94 15.08
CA GLU A 136 13.37 -2.67 13.65
C GLU A 136 14.26 -3.64 12.86
N ARG A 137 15.43 -4.01 13.40
CA ARG A 137 16.33 -5.00 12.77
C ARG A 137 15.71 -6.40 12.75
N VAL A 138 15.10 -6.82 13.85
CA VAL A 138 14.43 -8.13 13.96
C VAL A 138 13.22 -8.16 13.02
N LEU A 139 12.42 -7.10 13.00
CA LEU A 139 11.25 -6.97 12.14
C LEU A 139 11.65 -6.99 10.65
N THR A 140 12.69 -6.27 10.27
CA THR A 140 13.20 -6.27 8.88
C THR A 140 13.69 -7.65 8.47
N ALA A 141 14.36 -8.38 9.37
CA ALA A 141 14.81 -9.74 9.10
C ALA A 141 13.63 -10.69 8.89
N TRP A 142 12.63 -10.62 9.78
CA TRP A 142 11.41 -11.42 9.67
C TRP A 142 10.61 -11.11 8.41
N LEU A 143 10.44 -9.84 8.03
CA LEU A 143 9.75 -9.47 6.78
C LEU A 143 10.45 -10.06 5.54
N ARG A 144 11.79 -10.07 5.51
CA ARG A 144 12.55 -10.72 4.43
C ARG A 144 12.36 -12.23 4.40
N GLU A 145 12.30 -12.87 5.56
CA GLU A 145 12.00 -14.31 5.64
C GLU A 145 10.56 -14.60 5.19
N LEU A 146 9.61 -13.77 5.62
CA LEU A 146 8.21 -13.83 5.20
C LEU A 146 8.06 -13.67 3.68
N ASP A 147 8.86 -12.81 3.05
CA ASP A 147 8.91 -12.67 1.59
C ASP A 147 9.50 -13.92 0.92
N HIS A 148 10.57 -14.49 1.50
CA HIS A 148 11.21 -15.70 0.99
C HIS A 148 10.28 -16.93 1.05
N TYR A 149 9.56 -17.09 2.16
CA TYR A 149 8.57 -18.16 2.36
C TYR A 149 7.17 -17.79 1.87
N GLY A 150 6.97 -16.57 1.37
CA GLY A 150 5.65 -15.99 1.11
C GLY A 150 4.82 -16.75 0.08
N SER A 151 5.41 -17.64 -0.71
CA SER A 151 4.63 -18.55 -1.57
C SER A 151 3.71 -19.50 -0.77
N GLN A 152 4.02 -19.75 0.51
CA GLN A 152 3.27 -20.66 1.38
C GLN A 152 2.23 -19.94 2.26
N VAL A 153 2.41 -18.65 2.54
CA VAL A 153 1.49 -17.85 3.37
C VAL A 153 0.58 -17.02 2.47
N THR A 154 -0.72 -17.34 2.50
CA THR A 154 -1.73 -16.53 1.80
C THR A 154 -2.03 -15.25 2.58
N ILE A 155 -2.41 -14.18 1.86
CA ILE A 155 -2.78 -12.92 2.51
C ILE A 155 -4.00 -13.07 3.44
N GLY A 156 -4.94 -13.95 3.11
CA GLY A 156 -6.08 -14.26 3.96
C GLY A 156 -5.65 -14.85 5.31
N LEU A 157 -4.74 -15.84 5.30
CA LEU A 157 -4.17 -16.42 6.53
C LEU A 157 -3.35 -15.38 7.30
N PHE A 158 -2.62 -14.53 6.60
CA PHE A 158 -1.85 -13.46 7.24
C PHE A 158 -2.76 -12.47 7.98
N HIS A 159 -3.82 -11.96 7.34
CA HIS A 159 -4.80 -11.08 7.99
C HIS A 159 -5.46 -11.75 9.19
N GLN A 160 -5.85 -13.02 9.06
CA GLN A 160 -6.43 -13.80 10.16
C GLN A 160 -5.44 -13.93 11.32
N GLY A 161 -4.16 -14.18 11.05
CA GLY A 161 -3.11 -14.23 12.07
C GLY A 161 -2.89 -12.88 12.77
N LEU A 162 -2.90 -11.76 12.04
CA LEU A 162 -2.80 -10.42 12.63
C LEU A 162 -4.02 -10.07 13.50
N ARG A 163 -5.22 -10.56 13.15
CA ARG A 163 -6.41 -10.44 14.00
C ARG A 163 -6.32 -11.33 15.24
N GLY A 164 -5.80 -12.55 15.10
CA GLY A 164 -5.51 -13.45 16.22
C GLY A 164 -4.58 -12.81 17.26
N LEU A 165 -3.58 -12.03 16.81
CA LEU A 165 -2.74 -11.21 17.70
C LEU A 165 -3.54 -10.19 18.52
N SER A 166 -4.59 -9.59 17.94
CA SER A 166 -5.47 -8.68 18.67
C SER A 166 -6.20 -9.38 19.80
N VAL A 167 -6.76 -10.57 19.50
CA VAL A 167 -7.46 -11.39 20.51
C VAL A 167 -6.51 -11.78 21.64
N GLN A 168 -5.28 -12.15 21.30
CA GLN A 168 -4.25 -12.45 22.29
C GLN A 168 -3.83 -11.20 23.11
N ALA A 169 -3.66 -10.06 22.44
CA ALA A 169 -3.34 -8.78 23.08
C ALA A 169 -4.43 -8.35 24.06
N GLU A 170 -5.70 -8.61 23.75
CA GLU A 170 -6.84 -8.34 24.62
C GLU A 170 -6.84 -9.29 25.82
N ALA A 171 -6.64 -10.59 25.59
CA ALA A 171 -6.61 -11.61 26.65
C ALA A 171 -5.45 -11.40 27.66
N CYS A 172 -4.35 -10.79 27.24
CA CYS A 172 -3.18 -10.54 28.10
C CYS A 172 -3.20 -9.20 28.85
N ARG A 173 -4.24 -8.35 28.68
CA ARG A 173 -4.28 -7.02 29.32
C ARG A 173 -4.70 -7.07 30.77
N ARG A 174 -3.92 -6.36 31.61
CA ARG A 174 -4.29 -5.93 32.98
C ARG A 174 -4.51 -4.41 33.11
N SER A 175 -4.25 -3.60 32.08
CA SER A 175 -4.50 -2.15 32.11
C SER A 175 -4.95 -1.57 30.76
N THR A 176 -5.67 -0.44 30.84
CA THR A 176 -6.44 0.23 29.79
C THR A 176 -5.64 1.17 28.88
N GLU A 177 -4.34 1.38 29.11
CA GLU A 177 -3.64 2.58 28.56
C GLU A 177 -3.07 2.46 27.15
N ASN A 178 -2.95 1.28 26.53
CA ASN A 178 -2.41 1.16 25.17
C ASN A 178 -3.23 0.19 24.33
N ARG A 179 -4.37 0.59 23.75
CA ARG A 179 -5.21 -0.28 22.91
C ARG A 179 -4.44 -0.76 21.68
N PHE A 180 -4.44 -2.07 21.45
CA PHE A 180 -3.83 -2.69 20.29
C PHE A 180 -4.81 -2.50 19.14
N ASP A 181 -4.32 -2.00 18.02
CA ASP A 181 -5.10 -1.77 16.83
C ASP A 181 -4.48 -2.57 15.67
N VAL A 182 -5.25 -3.53 15.14
CA VAL A 182 -4.85 -4.33 13.98
C VAL A 182 -4.58 -3.42 12.78
N TRP A 183 -5.36 -2.34 12.61
CA TRP A 183 -5.12 -1.38 11.53
C TRP A 183 -3.81 -0.63 11.70
N GLU A 184 -3.42 -0.30 12.94
CA GLU A 184 -2.11 0.26 13.22
C GLU A 184 -1.01 -0.73 12.87
N LEU A 185 -1.17 -1.99 13.28
CA LEU A 185 -0.20 -3.03 12.95
C LEU A 185 -0.06 -3.23 11.43
N GLU A 186 -1.16 -3.39 10.71
CA GLU A 186 -1.15 -3.55 9.25
C GLU A 186 -0.49 -2.36 8.55
N TRP A 187 -0.81 -1.13 8.98
CA TRP A 187 -0.20 0.08 8.43
C TRP A 187 1.29 0.15 8.70
N GLN A 188 1.74 -0.15 9.92
CA GLN A 188 3.16 -0.15 10.28
C GLN A 188 3.96 -1.22 9.51
N LEU A 189 3.37 -2.38 9.26
CA LEU A 189 3.96 -3.43 8.44
C LEU A 189 4.02 -3.02 6.96
N ALA A 190 2.96 -2.40 6.43
CA ALA A 190 2.94 -1.88 5.06
C ALA A 190 3.99 -0.76 4.87
N CYS A 191 4.19 0.10 5.87
CA CYS A 191 5.21 1.16 5.83
C CYS A 191 6.64 0.62 5.70
N ARG A 192 6.85 -0.64 6.04
CA ARG A 192 8.12 -1.38 5.99
C ARG A 192 8.15 -2.39 4.84
N GLU A 193 7.35 -2.15 3.80
CA GLU A 193 7.37 -2.89 2.54
C GLU A 193 6.98 -4.37 2.69
N CYS A 194 6.06 -4.70 3.60
CA CYS A 194 5.48 -6.04 3.67
C CYS A 194 4.71 -6.37 2.37
N HIS A 195 5.32 -7.16 1.48
CA HIS A 195 4.75 -7.46 0.16
C HIS A 195 3.53 -8.39 0.20
N LEU A 196 3.19 -8.99 1.34
CA LEU A 196 1.97 -9.79 1.47
C LEU A 196 0.71 -8.96 1.19
N PHE A 197 0.69 -7.67 1.57
CA PHE A 197 -0.44 -6.78 1.31
C PHE A 197 -0.65 -6.46 -0.19
N GLU A 198 0.33 -6.76 -1.04
CA GLU A 198 0.22 -6.61 -2.50
C GLU A 198 -0.34 -7.87 -3.18
N LYS A 199 -0.47 -8.99 -2.43
CA LYS A 199 -0.98 -10.25 -2.98
C LYS A 199 -2.49 -10.24 -3.15
N LYS A 200 -2.93 -10.91 -4.21
CA LYS A 200 -4.34 -11.17 -4.48
C LYS A 200 -4.88 -12.22 -3.50
N ASP A 201 -6.00 -11.90 -2.85
CA ASP A 201 -6.78 -12.85 -2.08
C ASP A 201 -7.81 -13.53 -3.01
N PRO A 202 -7.72 -14.84 -3.28
CA PRO A 202 -8.65 -15.53 -4.18
C PRO A 202 -10.12 -15.34 -3.81
N LEU A 203 -10.46 -15.36 -2.51
CA LEU A 203 -11.85 -15.20 -2.06
C LEU A 203 -12.35 -13.77 -2.31
N HIS A 204 -11.47 -12.78 -2.09
CA HIS A 204 -11.77 -11.39 -2.43
C HIS A 204 -11.97 -11.22 -3.95
N GLN A 205 -11.10 -11.83 -4.77
CA GLN A 205 -11.20 -11.73 -6.23
C GLN A 205 -12.47 -12.40 -6.78
N GLU A 206 -12.89 -13.54 -6.22
CA GLU A 206 -14.18 -14.18 -6.56
C GLU A 206 -15.36 -13.27 -6.22
N TRP A 207 -15.31 -12.60 -5.07
CA TRP A 207 -16.31 -11.64 -4.67
C TRP A 207 -16.36 -10.43 -5.61
N VAL A 208 -15.21 -9.87 -5.99
CA VAL A 208 -15.11 -8.79 -7.00
C VAL A 208 -15.73 -9.22 -8.32
N ALA A 209 -15.37 -10.41 -8.83
CA ALA A 209 -15.92 -10.96 -10.06
C ALA A 209 -17.45 -11.11 -10.00
N SER A 210 -18.00 -11.51 -8.84
CA SER A 210 -19.44 -11.60 -8.61
C SER A 210 -20.13 -10.22 -8.66
N CYS A 211 -19.50 -9.18 -8.10
CA CYS A 211 -20.00 -7.80 -8.19
C CYS A 211 -20.00 -7.28 -9.63
N VAL A 212 -18.90 -7.48 -10.36
CA VAL A 212 -18.77 -7.08 -11.76
C VAL A 212 -19.78 -7.82 -12.65
N ALA A 213 -19.94 -9.13 -12.47
CA ALA A 213 -20.93 -9.93 -13.20
C ALA A 213 -22.38 -9.48 -12.95
N LYS A 214 -22.68 -8.99 -11.74
CA LYS A 214 -23.99 -8.41 -11.40
C LYS A 214 -24.16 -6.97 -11.88
N GLY A 215 -23.09 -6.32 -12.34
CA GLY A 215 -23.08 -4.91 -12.75
C GLY A 215 -23.33 -3.92 -11.60
N ARG A 216 -23.18 -4.34 -10.34
CA ARG A 216 -23.45 -3.48 -9.18
C ARG A 216 -22.70 -3.89 -7.92
N VAL A 217 -22.42 -2.91 -7.07
CA VAL A 217 -21.83 -3.10 -5.74
C VAL A 217 -22.46 -2.18 -4.72
N CYS A 218 -22.65 -2.65 -3.50
CA CYS A 218 -23.15 -1.84 -2.40
C CYS A 218 -21.99 -1.18 -1.66
N MET A 219 -22.01 0.16 -1.61
CA MET A 219 -21.35 0.97 -0.58
C MET A 219 -22.29 1.08 0.64
N ASP A 220 -21.75 1.42 1.82
CA ASP A 220 -22.52 1.44 3.08
C ASP A 220 -23.86 2.20 2.96
N ALA A 221 -23.89 3.32 2.25
CA ALA A 221 -25.07 4.17 2.10
C ALA A 221 -25.77 4.08 0.73
N ARG A 222 -25.17 3.45 -0.29
CA ARG A 222 -25.68 3.48 -1.68
C ARG A 222 -25.29 2.26 -2.50
N THR A 223 -26.11 1.94 -3.51
CA THR A 223 -25.73 0.95 -4.54
C THR A 223 -25.14 1.67 -5.75
N ILE A 224 -23.94 1.26 -6.15
CA ILE A 224 -23.22 1.75 -7.32
C ILE A 224 -23.48 0.80 -8.49
N VAL A 225 -23.83 1.37 -9.65
CA VAL A 225 -23.92 0.63 -10.90
C VAL A 225 -22.56 0.69 -11.61
N ILE A 226 -21.99 -0.48 -11.85
CA ILE A 226 -20.65 -0.64 -12.41
C ILE A 226 -20.74 -0.54 -13.94
N GLY A 227 -19.95 0.36 -14.52
CA GLY A 227 -19.78 0.54 -15.96
C GLY A 227 -18.50 -0.10 -16.48
N ASP A 228 -17.93 0.48 -17.53
CA ASP A 228 -16.75 -0.06 -18.19
C ASP A 228 -15.50 -0.04 -17.30
N LYS A 229 -14.61 -1.00 -17.52
CA LYS A 229 -13.31 -1.07 -16.83
C LYS A 229 -12.45 0.15 -17.15
N VAL A 230 -11.74 0.64 -16.14
CA VAL A 230 -10.72 1.68 -16.27
C VAL A 230 -9.35 1.02 -16.15
N GLU A 231 -8.51 1.21 -17.16
CA GLU A 231 -7.15 0.66 -17.18
C GLU A 231 -6.15 1.58 -16.45
N ASP A 232 -4.95 1.07 -16.19
CA ASP A 232 -3.78 1.80 -15.68
C ASP A 232 -3.86 2.40 -14.26
N LEU A 233 -4.88 2.05 -13.47
CA LEU A 233 -5.00 2.51 -12.08
C LEU A 233 -4.15 1.72 -11.06
N GLY A 234 -3.51 0.62 -11.48
CA GLY A 234 -2.79 -0.28 -10.58
C GLY A 234 -3.68 -0.98 -9.54
N VAL A 235 -5.00 -0.87 -9.69
CA VAL A 235 -6.08 -1.57 -8.98
C VAL A 235 -7.17 -1.91 -9.98
N GLU A 236 -8.03 -2.84 -9.60
CA GLU A 236 -9.19 -3.16 -10.41
C GLU A 236 -10.23 -2.05 -10.26
N ALA A 237 -10.52 -1.34 -11.34
CA ALA A 237 -11.33 -0.13 -11.32
C ALA A 237 -12.34 -0.10 -12.46
N TYR A 238 -13.50 0.49 -12.21
CA TYR A 238 -14.61 0.57 -13.15
C TYR A 238 -15.30 1.93 -13.07
N ARG A 239 -15.84 2.41 -14.19
CA ARG A 239 -16.65 3.64 -14.21
C ARG A 239 -17.92 3.45 -13.40
N ILE A 240 -18.46 4.54 -12.87
CA ILE A 240 -19.78 4.55 -12.23
C ILE A 240 -20.80 5.07 -13.24
N VAL A 241 -21.85 4.29 -13.50
CA VAL A 241 -22.92 4.70 -14.42
C VAL A 241 -23.70 5.87 -13.81
N GLY A 242 -23.77 6.99 -14.53
CA GLY A 242 -24.41 8.22 -14.06
C GLY A 242 -23.48 9.17 -13.30
N GLU A 243 -22.23 8.78 -13.01
CA GLU A 243 -21.23 9.60 -12.30
C GLU A 243 -19.91 9.63 -13.10
N GLU A 244 -19.90 10.35 -14.24
CA GLU A 244 -18.78 10.33 -15.22
C GLU A 244 -17.42 10.79 -14.67
N GLY A 245 -17.43 11.54 -13.56
CA GLY A 245 -16.23 12.03 -12.89
C GLY A 245 -15.63 11.06 -11.87
N GLN A 246 -16.24 9.90 -11.64
CA GLN A 246 -15.82 8.96 -10.58
C GLN A 246 -15.64 7.54 -11.12
N CYS A 247 -14.84 6.76 -10.40
CA CYS A 247 -14.70 5.33 -10.60
C CYS A 247 -14.79 4.59 -9.25
N VAL A 248 -15.28 3.36 -9.32
CA VAL A 248 -15.25 2.42 -8.20
C VAL A 248 -13.98 1.58 -8.30
N LEU A 249 -13.34 1.36 -7.16
CA LEU A 249 -12.10 0.62 -6.99
C LEU A 249 -12.36 -0.65 -6.20
N PHE A 250 -11.68 -1.71 -6.58
CA PHE A 250 -11.60 -2.97 -5.88
C PHE A 250 -10.12 -3.25 -5.57
N GLY A 251 -9.85 -3.51 -4.30
CA GLY A 251 -8.51 -3.89 -3.88
C GLY A 251 -8.13 -5.29 -4.36
N CYS A 252 -6.84 -5.63 -4.25
CA CYS A 252 -6.43 -7.03 -4.44
C CYS A 252 -6.77 -7.92 -3.23
N ASN A 253 -7.02 -7.31 -2.07
CA ASN A 253 -7.46 -7.91 -0.82
C ASN A 253 -8.22 -6.86 0.04
N ALA A 254 -8.69 -7.28 1.21
CA ALA A 254 -9.51 -6.47 2.12
C ALA A 254 -8.81 -5.22 2.71
N SER A 255 -7.48 -5.23 2.83
CA SER A 255 -6.76 -4.12 3.47
C SER A 255 -6.12 -3.16 2.48
N GLU A 256 -5.99 -3.53 1.21
CA GLU A 256 -5.20 -2.78 0.24
C GLU A 256 -5.69 -1.33 0.04
N LEU A 257 -7.00 -1.11 -0.15
CA LEU A 257 -7.57 0.23 -0.31
C LEU A 257 -7.43 1.06 0.97
N THR A 258 -7.72 0.45 2.12
CA THR A 258 -7.60 1.10 3.44
C THR A 258 -6.16 1.55 3.71
N LEU A 259 -5.18 0.69 3.44
CA LEU A 259 -3.76 0.99 3.59
C LEU A 259 -3.33 2.10 2.63
N ARG A 260 -3.80 2.08 1.38
CA ARG A 260 -3.56 3.16 0.41
C ARG A 260 -4.11 4.50 0.92
N TYR A 261 -5.35 4.53 1.39
CA TYR A 261 -5.97 5.74 1.93
C TYR A 261 -5.23 6.28 3.16
N ARG A 262 -4.85 5.40 4.09
CA ARG A 262 -4.11 5.81 5.28
C ARG A 262 -2.71 6.33 4.92
N ASN A 263 -2.00 5.67 4.01
CA ASN A 263 -0.73 6.16 3.50
C ASN A 263 -0.86 7.51 2.80
N ALA A 264 -1.93 7.71 2.02
CA ALA A 264 -2.25 9.00 1.41
C ALA A 264 -2.48 10.10 2.47
N LYS A 265 -3.19 9.80 3.55
CA LYS A 265 -3.49 10.77 4.61
C LYS A 265 -2.29 11.10 5.49
N GLU A 266 -1.49 10.10 5.84
CA GLU A 266 -0.43 10.24 6.87
C GLU A 266 0.97 10.42 6.28
N GLN A 267 1.23 9.95 5.06
CA GLN A 267 2.56 9.99 4.45
C GLN A 267 2.66 10.81 3.16
N ALA A 268 1.54 11.18 2.52
CA ALA A 268 1.62 11.92 1.26
C ALA A 268 2.29 13.27 1.46
N TRP A 269 3.30 13.53 0.63
CA TRP A 269 4.04 14.77 0.65
C TRP A 269 4.14 15.35 -0.76
N GLY A 270 3.75 16.62 -0.88
CA GLY A 270 3.96 17.46 -2.05
C GLY A 270 2.97 17.30 -3.20
N ILE A 271 2.59 16.07 -3.55
CA ILE A 271 1.58 15.82 -4.59
C ILE A 271 0.37 15.17 -3.92
N PRO A 272 -0.83 15.78 -4.05
CA PRO A 272 -2.03 15.22 -3.43
C PRO A 272 -2.35 13.85 -4.04
N CYS A 273 -2.54 12.86 -3.17
CA CYS A 273 -3.31 11.67 -3.53
C CYS A 273 -4.79 12.08 -3.63
N ASP A 274 -5.57 11.37 -4.43
CA ASP A 274 -6.98 11.73 -4.68
C ASP A 274 -7.74 12.02 -3.36
N SER A 275 -8.20 13.26 -3.25
CA SER A 275 -8.89 13.78 -2.06
C SER A 275 -10.31 13.22 -1.88
N GLY A 276 -10.83 12.51 -2.90
CA GLY A 276 -12.18 11.96 -2.94
C GLY A 276 -12.29 10.47 -2.64
N LEU A 277 -11.23 9.81 -2.15
CA LEU A 277 -11.25 8.37 -1.88
C LEU A 277 -12.19 8.04 -0.69
N GLU A 278 -13.41 7.63 -1.00
CA GLU A 278 -14.38 7.07 -0.05
C GLU A 278 -14.19 5.55 0.01
N ILE A 279 -13.98 4.96 1.18
CA ILE A 279 -13.82 3.50 1.33
C ILE A 279 -14.97 2.96 2.19
N ARG A 280 -15.55 1.84 1.75
CA ARG A 280 -16.55 1.10 2.51
C ARG A 280 -15.99 0.66 3.86
N SER A 281 -16.83 0.58 4.89
CA SER A 281 -16.46 0.22 6.25
C SER A 281 -15.62 -1.07 6.40
N ASP A 282 -15.75 -2.02 5.48
CA ASP A 282 -14.99 -3.27 5.46
C ASP A 282 -13.66 -3.21 4.68
N GLY A 283 -13.39 -2.12 3.96
CA GLY A 283 -12.16 -1.91 3.18
C GLY A 283 -12.18 -2.47 1.76
N TYR A 284 -13.25 -3.15 1.34
CA TYR A 284 -13.26 -3.95 0.11
C TYR A 284 -13.45 -3.12 -1.16
N VAL A 285 -14.06 -1.95 -1.02
CA VAL A 285 -14.45 -1.08 -2.14
C VAL A 285 -14.14 0.35 -1.81
N GLY A 286 -13.65 1.07 -2.80
CA GLY A 286 -13.51 2.52 -2.73
C GLY A 286 -14.18 3.21 -3.91
N VAL A 287 -14.46 4.49 -3.76
CA VAL A 287 -14.83 5.39 -4.86
C VAL A 287 -13.79 6.49 -4.91
N MET A 288 -13.27 6.78 -6.10
CA MET A 288 -12.31 7.87 -6.30
C MET A 288 -12.71 8.70 -7.52
N SER A 289 -12.09 9.87 -7.65
CA SER A 289 -12.16 10.71 -8.84
C SER A 289 -11.48 9.99 -10.01
N ARG A 290 -12.14 9.99 -11.17
CA ARG A 290 -11.62 9.29 -12.34
C ARG A 290 -10.45 10.08 -12.95
N PRO A 291 -9.29 9.45 -13.24
CA PRO A 291 -8.25 10.07 -14.04
C PRO A 291 -8.81 10.47 -15.41
N THR A 292 -8.62 11.72 -15.81
CA THR A 292 -9.04 12.20 -17.13
C THR A 292 -7.92 12.12 -18.14
N ARG A 293 -6.67 12.32 -17.69
CA ARG A 293 -5.49 12.28 -18.55
C ARG A 293 -4.25 11.88 -17.74
N TRP A 294 -3.60 10.81 -18.16
CA TRP A 294 -2.30 10.42 -17.61
C TRP A 294 -1.21 11.39 -18.05
N LEU A 295 -0.29 11.73 -17.15
CA LEU A 295 0.81 12.64 -17.47
C LEU A 295 1.74 12.02 -18.53
N HIS A 296 1.97 10.71 -18.46
CA HIS A 296 2.78 9.99 -19.45
C HIS A 296 2.13 9.92 -20.84
N ASP A 297 0.85 10.25 -21.00
CA ASP A 297 0.14 10.29 -22.28
C ASP A 297 0.09 11.67 -22.92
N VAL A 298 0.43 12.73 -22.16
CA VAL A 298 0.37 14.11 -22.66
C VAL A 298 1.23 14.26 -23.92
N LYS A 299 0.62 14.84 -24.96
CA LYS A 299 1.29 15.23 -26.20
C LYS A 299 1.31 16.75 -26.25
N TRP A 300 2.51 17.32 -26.20
CA TRP A 300 2.72 18.76 -26.23
C TRP A 300 2.53 19.30 -27.64
N GLU A 301 1.65 20.28 -27.80
CA GLU A 301 1.30 20.85 -29.10
C GLU A 301 2.20 22.02 -29.49
N THR A 302 2.80 22.69 -28.50
CA THR A 302 3.59 23.90 -28.69
C THR A 302 4.82 23.66 -29.56
N ARG A 303 4.97 24.49 -30.61
CA ARG A 303 6.15 24.52 -31.49
C ARG A 303 6.88 25.87 -31.47
N SER A 304 6.39 26.82 -30.70
CA SER A 304 6.89 28.19 -30.57
C SER A 304 7.39 28.46 -29.16
N VAL A 305 8.06 29.59 -28.97
CA VAL A 305 8.55 30.03 -27.65
C VAL A 305 7.40 30.21 -26.66
N ASP A 306 6.28 30.77 -27.12
CA ASP A 306 5.08 30.91 -26.31
C ASP A 306 4.28 29.60 -26.29
N LEU A 307 3.95 29.14 -25.08
CA LEU A 307 3.11 27.97 -24.89
C LEU A 307 1.70 28.23 -25.39
N THR A 308 1.13 27.22 -26.05
CA THR A 308 -0.29 27.22 -26.40
C THR A 308 -1.14 27.12 -25.12
N ALA A 309 -2.34 27.68 -25.14
CA ALA A 309 -3.25 27.61 -23.98
C ALA A 309 -3.52 26.17 -23.50
N PRO A 310 -3.72 25.15 -24.37
CA PRO A 310 -3.88 23.76 -23.94
C PRO A 310 -2.67 23.21 -23.18
N ASP A 311 -1.45 23.48 -23.66
CA ASP A 311 -0.23 23.05 -22.96
C ASP A 311 -0.06 23.79 -21.64
N LEU A 312 -0.35 25.10 -21.61
CA LEU A 312 -0.20 25.92 -20.41
C LEU A 312 -1.03 25.39 -19.24
N ILE A 313 -2.29 25.00 -19.49
CA ILE A 313 -3.19 24.42 -18.48
C ILE A 313 -2.58 23.17 -17.83
N LEU A 314 -1.86 22.35 -18.60
CA LEU A 314 -1.24 21.12 -18.10
C LEU A 314 0.11 21.42 -17.41
N VAL A 315 0.88 22.35 -17.95
CA VAL A 315 2.23 22.69 -17.46
C VAL A 315 2.19 23.42 -16.13
N GLU A 316 1.22 24.32 -15.92
CA GLU A 316 1.16 25.15 -14.71
C GLU A 316 1.14 24.35 -13.40
N PRO A 317 0.29 23.32 -13.21
CA PRO A 317 0.34 22.48 -12.02
C PRO A 317 1.71 21.82 -11.78
N LEU A 318 2.39 21.39 -12.84
CA LEU A 318 3.73 20.78 -12.75
C LEU A 318 4.78 21.81 -12.32
N CYS A 319 4.72 23.02 -12.88
CA CYS A 319 5.59 24.13 -12.48
C CYS A 319 5.40 24.49 -11.01
N CYS A 320 4.15 24.56 -10.55
CA CYS A 320 3.81 24.82 -9.15
C CYS A 320 4.36 23.74 -8.22
N MET A 321 4.20 22.46 -8.58
CA MET A 321 4.75 21.32 -7.84
C MET A 321 6.29 21.40 -7.74
N LEU A 322 6.98 21.60 -8.87
CA LEU A 322 8.45 21.67 -8.89
C LEU A 322 8.96 22.89 -8.13
N LYS A 323 8.30 24.05 -8.27
CA LYS A 323 8.61 25.27 -7.52
C LYS A 323 8.48 25.04 -6.02
N TRP A 324 7.45 24.32 -5.60
CA TRP A 324 7.26 23.97 -4.21
C TRP A 324 8.39 23.06 -3.71
N PHE A 325 8.81 22.03 -4.44
CA PHE A 325 9.98 21.21 -4.08
C PHE A 325 11.26 22.03 -3.92
N VAL A 326 11.56 22.90 -4.88
CA VAL A 326 12.71 23.80 -4.81
C VAL A 326 12.63 24.72 -3.60
N THR A 327 11.45 25.28 -3.31
CA THR A 327 11.24 26.17 -2.16
C THR A 327 11.43 25.44 -0.83
N GLN A 328 10.94 24.19 -0.73
CA GLN A 328 11.06 23.37 0.46
C GLN A 328 12.44 22.74 0.65
N GLN A 329 13.34 22.87 -0.34
CA GLN A 329 14.63 22.17 -0.39
C GLN A 329 14.49 20.67 -0.13
N ALA A 330 13.40 20.09 -0.65
CA ALA A 330 13.03 18.70 -0.48
C ALA A 330 12.25 18.21 -1.70
N ALA A 331 12.36 16.93 -2.03
CA ALA A 331 11.60 16.27 -3.09
C ALA A 331 11.31 14.83 -2.69
N PRO A 332 10.31 14.15 -3.28
CA PRO A 332 10.22 12.71 -3.16
C PRO A 332 11.49 12.04 -3.70
N LYS A 333 11.94 10.97 -3.04
CA LYS A 333 13.09 10.19 -3.53
C LYS A 333 12.92 9.72 -4.98
N HIS A 334 11.68 9.38 -5.33
CA HIS A 334 11.28 8.96 -6.66
C HIS A 334 9.93 9.59 -6.99
N VAL A 335 9.84 10.26 -8.15
CA VAL A 335 8.57 10.68 -8.75
C VAL A 335 8.39 9.85 -10.03
N ARG A 336 7.32 9.06 -10.09
CA ARG A 336 7.06 8.16 -11.22
C ARG A 336 6.01 8.80 -12.12
N LEU A 337 6.36 8.97 -13.40
CA LEU A 337 5.47 9.55 -14.39
C LEU A 337 4.15 8.77 -14.53
N ASP A 338 4.24 7.45 -14.39
CA ASP A 338 3.11 6.52 -14.55
C ASP A 338 2.08 6.64 -13.41
N ASP A 339 2.49 7.16 -12.24
CA ASP A 339 1.59 7.34 -11.10
C ASP A 339 0.87 8.70 -11.14
N LEU A 340 1.25 9.61 -12.05
CA LEU A 340 0.75 10.98 -12.12
C LEU A 340 -0.32 11.16 -13.20
N TYR A 341 -1.41 11.83 -12.84
CA TYR A 341 -2.53 12.10 -13.74
C TYR A 341 -3.21 13.42 -13.40
N TYR A 342 -4.01 13.92 -14.34
CA TYR A 342 -4.92 15.04 -14.13
C TYR A 342 -6.32 14.53 -13.86
N GLU A 343 -6.99 15.10 -12.86
CA GLU A 343 -8.42 14.89 -12.64
C GLU A 343 -9.27 15.82 -13.53
N ALA A 344 -10.59 15.71 -13.44
CA ALA A 344 -11.51 16.46 -14.31
C ALA A 344 -11.43 17.98 -14.14
N ARG A 345 -10.99 18.46 -12.98
CA ARG A 345 -10.79 19.89 -12.70
C ARG A 345 -9.46 20.43 -13.20
N GLY A 346 -8.59 19.55 -13.70
CA GLY A 346 -7.23 19.91 -14.14
C GLY A 346 -6.18 19.88 -13.02
N ASP A 347 -6.55 19.45 -11.81
CA ASP A 347 -5.59 19.28 -10.72
C ASP A 347 -4.68 18.08 -10.98
N LEU A 348 -3.39 18.22 -10.63
CA LEU A 348 -2.40 17.17 -10.74
C LEU A 348 -2.43 16.30 -9.48
N CYS A 349 -2.70 15.01 -9.67
CA CYS A 349 -2.80 14.02 -8.61
C CYS A 349 -1.79 12.88 -8.80
N THR A 350 -1.59 12.11 -7.73
CA THR A 350 -0.81 10.87 -7.74
C THR A 350 -1.63 9.68 -7.26
N LEU A 351 -1.41 8.51 -7.85
CA LEU A 351 -1.96 7.24 -7.34
C LEU A 351 -1.25 6.75 -6.08
N ARG A 352 0.00 7.18 -5.88
CA ARG A 352 0.85 6.71 -4.80
C ARG A 352 1.31 7.86 -3.92
N PRO A 353 1.23 7.72 -2.59
CA PRO A 353 1.79 8.72 -1.70
C PRO A 353 3.32 8.75 -1.83
N TYR A 354 3.85 9.96 -1.85
CA TYR A 354 5.29 10.20 -1.86
C TYR A 354 5.79 10.56 -0.47
N ARG A 355 6.95 10.00 -0.09
CA ARG A 355 7.65 10.38 1.15
C ARG A 355 8.63 11.51 0.87
N LYS A 356 8.73 12.45 1.81
CA LYS A 356 9.72 13.54 1.78
C LYS A 356 11.14 12.99 1.82
N ASP A 357 12.02 13.51 0.95
CA ASP A 357 13.46 13.28 0.96
C ASP A 357 14.22 14.59 0.66
N TRP A 358 15.55 14.56 0.66
CA TRP A 358 16.38 15.70 0.25
C TRP A 358 16.18 16.03 -1.24
N LEU A 359 16.40 17.30 -1.60
CA LEU A 359 16.24 17.77 -2.98
C LEU A 359 17.32 17.20 -3.91
N ASP A 360 16.97 16.19 -4.70
CA ASP A 360 17.81 15.70 -5.80
C ASP A 360 17.49 16.45 -7.10
N TRP A 361 18.32 17.45 -7.43
CA TRP A 361 18.12 18.26 -8.64
C TRP A 361 18.22 17.42 -9.92
N VAL A 362 19.13 16.44 -9.97
CA VAL A 362 19.32 15.59 -11.16
C VAL A 362 18.08 14.73 -11.40
N MET A 363 17.47 14.22 -10.33
CA MET A 363 16.20 13.50 -10.41
C MET A 363 15.08 14.39 -10.95
N LEU A 364 14.96 15.63 -10.45
CA LEU A 364 13.93 16.57 -10.92
C LEU A 364 14.13 16.98 -12.39
N GLU A 365 15.36 17.27 -12.82
CA GLU A 365 15.64 17.58 -14.23
C GLU A 365 15.34 16.38 -15.13
N THR A 366 15.71 15.17 -14.69
CA THR A 366 15.40 13.93 -15.41
C THR A 366 13.89 13.72 -15.52
N PHE A 367 13.14 14.02 -14.46
CA PHE A 367 11.68 13.99 -14.46
C PHE A 367 11.11 14.97 -15.49
N VAL A 368 11.56 16.23 -15.49
CA VAL A 368 11.12 17.25 -16.47
C VAL A 368 11.40 16.77 -17.90
N ARG A 369 12.60 16.22 -18.17
CA ARG A 369 12.93 15.69 -19.51
C ARG A 369 12.00 14.57 -19.96
N LYS A 370 11.63 13.67 -19.05
CA LYS A 370 10.67 12.59 -19.35
C LYS A 370 9.27 13.13 -19.63
N VAL A 371 8.81 14.10 -18.83
CA VAL A 371 7.51 14.76 -18.99
C VAL A 371 7.39 15.44 -20.35
N VAL A 372 8.40 16.23 -20.73
CA VAL A 372 8.32 17.08 -21.94
C VAL A 372 8.54 16.34 -23.25
N LYS A 373 9.03 15.08 -23.20
CA LYS A 373 9.21 14.20 -24.37
C LYS A 373 9.89 14.87 -25.56
N GLY A 374 10.95 15.62 -25.31
CA GLY A 374 11.69 16.32 -26.38
C GLY A 374 11.11 17.69 -26.77
N ASN A 375 10.00 18.14 -26.19
CA ASN A 375 9.49 19.50 -26.43
C ASN A 375 10.33 20.54 -25.68
N LYS A 376 11.26 21.18 -26.41
CA LYS A 376 12.19 22.17 -25.85
C LYS A 376 11.48 23.38 -25.25
N HIS A 377 10.38 23.84 -25.85
CA HIS A 377 9.67 25.03 -25.38
C HIS A 377 8.99 24.79 -24.03
N VAL A 378 8.33 23.64 -23.89
CA VAL A 378 7.76 23.19 -22.61
C VAL A 378 8.87 22.97 -21.59
N TYR A 379 9.98 22.33 -21.97
CA TYR A 379 11.14 22.14 -21.09
C TYR A 379 11.64 23.47 -20.52
N ARG A 380 11.93 24.46 -21.39
CA ARG A 380 12.40 25.78 -20.98
C ARG A 380 11.41 26.44 -20.05
N HIS A 381 10.13 26.43 -20.39
CA HIS A 381 9.09 27.01 -19.56
C HIS A 381 9.06 26.38 -18.16
N MET A 382 9.08 25.04 -18.08
CA MET A 382 9.09 24.31 -16.81
C MET A 382 10.33 24.63 -15.97
N MET A 383 11.53 24.61 -16.57
CA MET A 383 12.78 24.89 -15.86
C MET A 383 12.85 26.33 -15.33
N THR A 384 12.33 27.29 -16.09
CA THR A 384 12.29 28.70 -15.68
C THR A 384 11.23 28.94 -14.61
N GLN A 385 9.97 28.54 -14.84
CA GLN A 385 8.86 28.84 -13.91
C GLN A 385 8.95 28.10 -12.58
N SER A 386 9.56 26.90 -12.58
CA SER A 386 9.83 26.16 -11.34
C SER A 386 11.01 26.72 -10.53
N GLY A 387 11.84 27.57 -11.12
CA GLY A 387 13.09 28.03 -10.52
C GLY A 387 14.23 27.00 -10.54
N LEU A 388 14.05 25.85 -11.19
CA LEU A 388 15.11 24.84 -11.36
C LEU A 388 16.33 25.40 -12.10
N VAL A 389 16.12 26.35 -13.02
CA VAL A 389 17.20 27.02 -13.75
C VAL A 389 18.11 27.83 -12.84
N GLU A 390 17.58 28.38 -11.74
CA GLU A 390 18.31 29.22 -10.79
C GLU A 390 19.11 28.42 -9.76
N HIS A 391 18.87 27.11 -9.70
CA HIS A 391 19.54 26.21 -8.76
C HIS A 391 21.06 26.16 -9.01
N PRO A 392 21.91 26.08 -7.97
CA PRO A 392 23.37 26.03 -8.13
C PRO A 392 23.85 24.92 -9.08
N ALA A 393 23.18 23.77 -9.09
CA ALA A 393 23.45 22.67 -10.02
C ALA A 393 23.29 23.10 -11.49
N SER A 394 22.16 23.74 -11.82
CA SER A 394 21.88 24.23 -13.18
C SER A 394 22.93 25.25 -13.63
N LYS A 395 23.24 26.24 -12.76
CA LYS A 395 24.26 27.26 -13.05
C LYS A 395 25.64 26.65 -13.28
N PHE A 396 26.00 25.61 -12.53
CA PHE A 396 27.24 24.88 -12.73
C PHE A 396 27.27 24.16 -14.08
N LEU A 397 26.19 23.47 -14.45
CA LEU A 397 26.10 22.76 -15.73
C LEU A 397 26.13 23.71 -16.93
N GLN A 398 25.42 24.83 -16.86
CA GLN A 398 25.49 25.89 -17.88
C GLN A 398 26.91 26.45 -18.01
N TRP A 399 27.58 26.70 -16.88
CA TRP A 399 28.98 27.12 -16.88
C TRP A 399 29.89 26.07 -17.54
N ALA A 400 29.73 24.79 -17.19
CA ALA A 400 30.54 23.70 -17.76
C ALA A 400 30.41 23.64 -19.28
N VAL A 401 29.19 23.77 -19.79
CA VAL A 401 28.94 23.83 -21.23
C VAL A 401 29.60 25.06 -21.88
N ARG A 402 29.44 26.26 -21.31
CA ARG A 402 30.10 27.47 -21.84
C ARG A 402 31.62 27.35 -21.89
N GLU A 403 32.23 26.82 -20.84
CA GLU A 403 33.68 26.63 -20.80
C GLU A 403 34.12 25.55 -21.79
N THR A 404 33.33 24.48 -21.99
CA THR A 404 33.59 23.50 -23.04
C THR A 404 33.62 24.15 -24.42
N ILE A 405 32.63 25.01 -24.73
CA ILE A 405 32.57 25.71 -26.02
C ILE A 405 33.82 26.58 -26.22
N LYS A 406 34.25 27.32 -25.18
CA LYS A 406 35.46 28.17 -25.25
C LYS A 406 36.75 27.37 -25.37
N ALA A 407 36.83 26.25 -24.64
CA ALA A 407 38.00 25.38 -24.61
C ALA A 407 38.11 24.50 -25.87
N GLY A 408 37.01 24.29 -26.59
CA GLY A 408 36.93 23.39 -27.72
C GLY A 408 37.22 21.94 -27.31
N HIS A 409 38.27 21.35 -27.88
CA HIS A 409 38.71 19.99 -27.56
C HIS A 409 39.61 19.89 -26.32
N ASN A 410 39.94 21.00 -25.67
CA ASN A 410 40.78 20.97 -24.47
C ASN A 410 40.00 20.42 -23.27
N ARG A 411 40.64 19.55 -22.49
CA ARG A 411 40.03 18.88 -21.34
C ARG A 411 39.91 19.84 -20.15
N ILE A 412 38.69 19.98 -19.62
CA ILE A 412 38.40 20.70 -18.37
C ILE A 412 38.26 19.67 -17.24
N ASP A 413 38.84 19.95 -16.07
CA ASP A 413 38.63 19.14 -14.87
C ASP A 413 37.42 19.64 -14.08
N TYR A 414 36.27 19.01 -14.30
CA TYR A 414 35.02 19.38 -13.65
C TYR A 414 34.97 19.04 -12.16
N ARG A 415 35.84 18.15 -11.66
CA ARG A 415 35.88 17.81 -10.23
C ARG A 415 36.49 18.93 -9.41
N VAL A 416 37.59 19.50 -9.92
CA VAL A 416 38.23 20.68 -9.32
C VAL A 416 37.27 21.87 -9.36
N ALA A 417 36.67 22.14 -10.53
CA ALA A 417 35.72 23.24 -10.67
C ALA A 417 34.46 23.10 -9.80
N ALA A 418 33.97 21.87 -9.60
CA ALA A 418 32.86 21.58 -8.71
C ALA A 418 33.20 21.91 -7.24
N ALA A 419 34.41 21.56 -6.79
CA ALA A 419 34.88 21.87 -5.44
C ALA A 419 34.93 23.39 -5.20
N ASP A 420 35.50 24.16 -6.13
CA ASP A 420 35.59 25.62 -6.05
C ASP A 420 34.21 26.28 -5.98
N ARG A 421 33.22 25.69 -6.66
CA ARG A 421 31.83 26.17 -6.71
C ARG A 421 30.93 25.54 -5.66
N ARG A 422 31.48 24.77 -4.72
CA ARG A 422 30.77 24.10 -3.62
C ARG A 422 29.66 23.15 -4.09
N ILE A 423 29.87 22.47 -5.22
CA ILE A 423 28.99 21.42 -5.72
C ILE A 423 29.46 20.09 -5.13
N GLY A 424 28.77 19.63 -4.07
CA GLY A 424 29.12 18.39 -3.36
C GLY A 424 28.51 17.12 -3.95
N ASP A 425 27.51 17.23 -4.83
CA ASP A 425 26.84 16.06 -5.42
C ASP A 425 27.60 15.54 -6.66
N GLY A 426 28.20 14.37 -6.51
CA GLY A 426 28.93 13.70 -7.60
C GLY A 426 28.07 13.33 -8.81
N LYS A 427 26.73 13.25 -8.69
CA LYS A 427 25.85 13.07 -9.85
C LYS A 427 25.89 14.28 -10.78
N ILE A 428 25.94 15.50 -10.22
CA ILE A 428 26.03 16.74 -11.00
C ILE A 428 27.36 16.80 -11.76
N VAL A 429 28.46 16.40 -11.12
CA VAL A 429 29.79 16.40 -11.77
C VAL A 429 29.82 15.44 -12.96
N ARG A 430 29.30 14.22 -12.80
CA ARG A 430 29.19 13.25 -13.92
C ARG A 430 28.28 13.76 -15.03
N LEU A 431 27.21 14.47 -14.68
CA LEU A 431 26.32 15.07 -15.67
C LEU A 431 27.01 16.20 -16.44
N ALA A 432 27.85 17.00 -15.78
CA ALA A 432 28.65 18.04 -16.43
C ALA A 432 29.66 17.44 -17.43
N GLU A 433 30.33 16.36 -17.05
CA GLU A 433 31.22 15.60 -17.95
C GLU A 433 30.45 15.09 -19.18
N SER A 434 29.28 14.50 -18.98
CA SER A 434 28.41 14.03 -20.07
C SER A 434 27.92 15.16 -20.99
N TRP A 435 27.51 16.30 -20.41
CA TRP A 435 27.09 17.48 -21.20
C TRP A 435 28.24 18.09 -21.99
N ALA A 436 29.46 18.08 -21.45
CA ALA A 436 30.65 18.55 -22.15
C ALA A 436 30.96 17.67 -23.38
N GLU A 437 30.93 16.34 -23.22
CA GLU A 437 31.09 15.40 -24.34
C GLU A 437 30.04 15.63 -25.43
N GLU A 438 28.77 15.78 -25.04
CA GLU A 438 27.69 16.06 -25.98
C GLU A 438 27.86 17.42 -26.67
N THR A 439 28.30 18.44 -25.94
CA THR A 439 28.60 19.78 -26.48
C THR A 439 29.66 19.69 -27.57
N ILE A 440 30.76 18.98 -27.32
CA ILE A 440 31.85 18.79 -28.30
C ILE A 440 31.31 18.11 -29.57
N ASN A 441 30.49 17.07 -29.41
CA ASN A 441 29.89 16.37 -30.55
C ASN A 441 29.00 17.31 -31.39
N ARG A 442 28.20 18.17 -30.74
CA ARG A 442 27.29 19.12 -31.38
C ARG A 442 27.97 20.32 -32.03
N LEU A 443 29.15 20.74 -31.55
CA LEU A 443 29.90 21.83 -32.17
C LEU A 443 30.38 21.52 -33.60
N ASN A 444 30.31 20.27 -34.04
CA ASN A 444 30.50 19.91 -35.44
C ASN A 444 29.27 20.21 -36.32
N GLU A 445 28.09 20.38 -35.73
CA GLU A 445 26.79 20.53 -36.41
C GLU A 445 26.27 21.97 -36.37
N ILE A 446 26.64 22.74 -35.34
CA ILE A 446 26.21 24.13 -35.14
C ILE A 446 27.43 25.03 -34.87
N ASP A 447 27.36 26.28 -35.30
CA ASP A 447 28.41 27.24 -35.00
C ASP A 447 28.46 27.63 -33.50
N THR A 448 29.62 28.10 -33.08
CA THR A 448 29.93 28.48 -31.70
C THR A 448 29.01 29.60 -31.18
N GLU A 449 28.63 30.56 -32.01
CA GLU A 449 27.81 31.70 -31.61
C GLU A 449 26.37 31.26 -31.29
N ARG A 450 25.82 30.41 -32.16
CA ARG A 450 24.53 29.74 -31.96
C ARG A 450 24.58 28.83 -30.72
N ALA A 451 25.62 28.01 -30.56
CA ALA A 451 25.78 27.16 -29.37
C ALA A 451 25.76 28.01 -28.08
N MET A 452 26.53 29.11 -28.04
CA MET A 452 26.57 30.04 -26.91
C MET A 452 25.21 30.65 -26.60
N SER A 453 24.42 30.99 -27.62
CA SER A 453 23.06 31.53 -27.43
C SER A 453 22.06 30.52 -26.82
N LEU A 454 22.33 29.22 -26.96
CA LEU A 454 21.45 28.15 -26.51
C LEU A 454 21.75 27.67 -25.08
N VAL A 455 22.97 27.88 -24.56
CA VAL A 455 23.40 27.33 -23.25
C VAL A 455 22.49 27.73 -22.10
N ASP A 456 22.01 28.98 -22.12
CA ASP A 456 21.13 29.50 -21.06
C ASP A 456 19.69 29.03 -21.17
N LEU A 457 19.34 28.48 -22.33
CA LEU A 457 17.97 28.11 -22.66
C LEU A 457 17.77 26.60 -22.57
N TYR A 458 18.77 25.83 -22.97
CA TYR A 458 18.64 24.39 -23.17
C TYR A 458 19.94 23.62 -22.89
N PRO A 459 19.83 22.40 -22.33
CA PRO A 459 20.89 21.39 -22.40
C PRO A 459 21.35 21.10 -23.84
N PRO A 460 22.59 20.61 -24.03
CA PRO A 460 23.15 20.32 -25.36
C PRO A 460 22.30 19.41 -26.26
N HIS A 461 21.62 18.41 -25.70
CA HIS A 461 20.74 17.50 -26.45
C HIS A 461 19.54 18.18 -27.14
N TYR A 462 19.21 19.43 -26.78
CA TYR A 462 18.10 20.19 -27.36
C TYR A 462 18.55 21.22 -28.42
N TRP A 463 19.83 21.24 -28.80
CA TRP A 463 20.36 22.24 -29.72
C TRP A 463 20.09 21.99 -31.21
N SER A 464 19.58 20.79 -31.53
CA SER A 464 19.15 20.41 -32.89
C SER A 464 17.88 21.14 -33.34
#